data_AF-A0AA39AEN0-F1
#
_entry.id   AF-A0AA39AEN0-F1
#
_cell.length_a   1.000
_cell.length_b   1.000
_cell.length_c   1.000
_cell.angle_alpha   90.00
_cell.angle_beta   90.00
_cell.angle_gamma   90.00
#
_symmetry.space_group_name_H-M   'P 1'
#
loop_
_entity.id
_entity.type
_entity.pdbx_description
1 polymer ?
#
loop_
_entity_poly.entity_id
_entity_poly.type
_entity_poly.pdbx_seq_one_letter_code
_entity_poly.pdbx_strand_id
1 'polypeptide(L)'
;MCAVNTALSVMSYDYPTEKLSVYVSDDGGSKLTVFAFMEAARFAALWLPYCKKNKIVERCPEAYFRSNLSWFPETDQIKMMYENMRDRVEKAVQKGSICHDYIPNEGEGEAFSRWTDGFTPQNHPPVIQVLLESSKDKDNAGHTMPNLVYISRGKSATLPHHFKAGALNVLLRVSGTMTNAPVILTLDADMYSNDPQTPLRVLCYLLDPAMDPKLGYIQFPQLFHGINENDIYGGQLKLEFQIEASGMDGLVGSTYTGTGCFFRRGVFFGGPSKTPELNQDHLVNKSINSKEVLAMAHHVADCNFEKQTKWGTEIGFRYGSLVEDFYTGYMLHCKGWKSIFCNPKRPAFLGNSPINLHSTLNQLMRWSVGLLEVAFCRYSPITFGVKSINPLTGLCYAHYAFWPIWSIPITIYAFVPQLALLNCASIFPKVCPSRRSLASQL
;
A
#
# COMPACT_ATOMS: atom_id res chain seq x y z
N MET A 1 3.25 -13.21 10.43
CA MET A 1 4.51 -12.46 10.67
C MET A 1 4.74 -11.30 9.72
N CYS A 2 4.58 -11.48 8.41
CA CYS A 2 4.81 -10.43 7.40
C CYS A 2 4.30 -9.01 7.81
N ALA A 3 3.01 -8.88 8.13
CA ALA A 3 2.41 -7.60 8.55
C ALA A 3 3.04 -7.01 9.83
N VAL A 4 3.41 -7.86 10.79
CA VAL A 4 4.06 -7.44 12.05
C VAL A 4 5.46 -6.88 11.76
N ASN A 5 6.24 -7.57 10.93
CA ASN A 5 7.58 -7.12 10.55
C ASN A 5 7.54 -5.80 9.77
N THR A 6 6.58 -5.65 8.84
CA THR A 6 6.33 -4.40 8.13
C THR A 6 6.00 -3.26 9.10
N ALA A 7 5.07 -3.48 10.04
CA ALA A 7 4.72 -2.45 11.03
C ALA A 7 5.90 -2.06 11.92
N LEU A 8 6.68 -3.02 12.41
CA LEU A 8 7.88 -2.76 13.21
C LEU A 8 8.94 -1.96 12.42
N SER A 9 9.08 -2.23 11.12
CA SER A 9 10.00 -1.48 10.25
C SER A 9 9.62 0.00 10.11
N VAL A 10 8.31 0.31 10.04
CA VAL A 10 7.85 1.71 9.92
C VAL A 10 7.73 2.40 11.27
N MET A 11 7.42 1.68 12.36
CA MET A 11 7.44 2.24 13.71
C MET A 11 8.85 2.71 14.13
N SER A 12 9.88 2.17 13.49
CA SER A 12 11.27 2.45 13.78
C SER A 12 11.90 3.40 12.77
N TYR A 13 11.17 4.32 12.14
CA TYR A 13 11.78 5.37 11.31
C TYR A 13 12.74 6.29 12.09
N ASP A 14 13.69 6.92 11.39
CA ASP A 14 14.49 8.04 11.91
C ASP A 14 13.65 9.33 11.86
N TYR A 15 12.57 9.34 12.63
CA TYR A 15 11.61 10.43 12.72
C TYR A 15 11.17 10.62 14.18
N PRO A 16 10.79 11.84 14.61
CA PRO A 16 10.28 12.06 15.96
C PRO A 16 9.09 11.16 16.26
N THR A 17 9.22 10.34 17.30
CA THR A 17 8.31 9.23 17.57
C THR A 17 6.89 9.72 17.86
N GLU A 18 6.76 10.85 18.54
CA GLU A 18 5.50 11.51 18.86
C GLU A 18 4.75 12.06 17.63
N LYS A 19 5.43 12.18 16.48
CA LYS A 19 4.83 12.60 15.20
C LYS A 19 4.50 11.43 14.29
N LEU A 20 4.82 10.20 14.71
CA LEU A 20 4.61 8.98 13.94
C LEU A 20 3.41 8.22 14.49
N SER A 21 2.56 7.74 13.59
CA SER A 21 1.40 6.92 13.94
C SER A 21 1.20 5.84 12.90
N VAL A 22 1.07 4.59 13.34
CA VAL A 22 0.90 3.43 12.49
C VAL A 22 -0.51 2.89 12.70
N TYR A 23 -1.28 2.87 11.61
CA TYR A 23 -2.63 2.34 11.59
C TYR A 23 -2.66 1.06 10.77
N VAL A 24 -3.14 -0.03 11.38
CA VAL A 24 -3.18 -1.36 10.78
C VAL A 24 -4.63 -1.69 10.49
N SER A 25 -4.95 -1.94 9.22
CA SER A 25 -6.28 -2.41 8.83
C SER A 25 -6.29 -3.93 8.68
N ASP A 26 -7.26 -4.59 9.31
CA ASP A 26 -7.55 -6.01 9.15
C ASP A 26 -8.98 -6.20 8.62
N ASP A 27 -9.05 -6.56 7.35
CA ASP A 27 -10.31 -6.81 6.66
C ASP A 27 -10.93 -8.17 7.00
N GLY A 28 -10.16 -9.11 7.58
CA GLY A 28 -10.69 -10.37 8.07
C GLY A 28 -11.30 -10.25 9.47
N GLY A 29 -10.98 -9.18 10.20
CA GLY A 29 -11.45 -8.94 11.56
C GLY A 29 -11.05 -10.06 12.50
N SER A 30 -9.83 -10.59 12.40
CA SER A 30 -9.40 -11.74 13.20
C SER A 30 -8.81 -11.29 14.53
N LYS A 31 -9.30 -11.88 15.63
CA LYS A 31 -8.69 -11.71 16.97
C LYS A 31 -7.22 -12.10 17.02
N LEU A 32 -6.79 -13.01 16.15
CA LEU A 32 -5.40 -13.46 16.06
C LEU A 32 -4.50 -12.36 15.50
N THR A 33 -5.02 -11.50 14.61
CA THR A 33 -4.29 -10.34 14.11
C THR A 33 -4.07 -9.34 15.25
N VAL A 34 -5.10 -9.04 16.05
CA VAL A 34 -4.96 -8.16 17.23
C VAL A 34 -3.92 -8.70 18.19
N PHE A 35 -4.00 -9.98 18.52
CA PHE A 35 -3.02 -10.64 19.37
C PHE A 35 -1.59 -10.50 18.81
N ALA A 36 -1.41 -10.73 17.51
CA ALA A 36 -0.10 -10.57 16.87
C ALA A 36 0.46 -9.14 17.00
N PHE A 37 -0.40 -8.13 16.89
CA PHE A 37 0.01 -6.74 17.06
C PHE A 37 0.19 -6.31 18.52
N MET A 38 -0.46 -6.98 19.48
CA MET A 38 -0.17 -6.82 20.91
C MET A 38 1.22 -7.36 21.26
N GLU A 39 1.56 -8.56 20.77
CA GLU A 39 2.90 -9.12 20.90
C GLU A 39 3.94 -8.21 20.20
N ALA A 40 3.62 -7.68 19.02
CA ALA A 40 4.46 -6.71 18.31
C ALA A 40 4.67 -5.43 19.12
N ALA A 41 3.63 -4.88 19.77
CA ALA A 41 3.74 -3.68 20.60
C ALA A 41 4.72 -3.88 21.76
N ARG A 42 4.68 -5.06 22.41
CA ARG A 42 5.64 -5.41 23.49
C ARG A 42 7.06 -5.53 22.96
N PHE A 43 7.25 -6.22 21.83
CA PHE A 43 8.57 -6.33 21.21
C PHE A 43 9.10 -4.98 20.70
N ALA A 44 8.23 -4.09 20.23
CA ALA A 44 8.59 -2.76 19.76
C ALA A 44 9.30 -1.93 20.84
N ALA A 45 8.88 -2.04 22.11
CA ALA A 45 9.50 -1.35 23.25
C ALA A 45 10.97 -1.77 23.50
N LEU A 46 11.38 -2.92 22.98
CA LEU A 46 12.77 -3.41 22.97
C LEU A 46 13.47 -3.08 21.65
N TRP A 47 12.78 -3.28 20.53
CA TRP A 47 13.33 -3.18 19.18
C TRP A 47 13.67 -1.75 18.76
N LEU A 48 12.75 -0.80 18.97
CA LEU A 48 12.93 0.60 18.56
C LEU A 48 14.16 1.26 19.20
N PRO A 49 14.34 1.22 20.54
CA PRO A 49 15.54 1.79 21.15
C PRO A 49 16.82 1.07 20.74
N TYR A 50 16.76 -0.26 20.54
CA TYR A 50 17.89 -1.03 20.02
C TYR A 50 18.32 -0.57 18.62
N CYS A 51 17.37 -0.41 17.69
CA CYS A 51 17.65 0.11 16.34
C CYS A 51 18.27 1.51 16.39
N LYS A 52 17.70 2.40 17.21
CA LYS A 52 18.15 3.79 17.31
C LYS A 52 19.54 3.90 17.94
N LYS A 53 19.77 3.21 19.07
CA LYS A 53 21.06 3.16 19.78
C LYS A 53 22.19 2.67 18.86
N ASN A 54 21.93 1.61 18.12
CA ASN A 54 22.93 0.94 17.30
C ASN A 54 22.94 1.42 15.84
N LYS A 55 22.17 2.46 15.50
CA LYS A 55 22.06 3.04 14.15
C LYS A 55 21.79 1.99 13.07
N ILE A 56 20.92 1.04 13.38
CA ILE A 56 20.57 -0.04 12.47
C ILE A 56 19.84 0.54 11.26
N VAL A 57 20.26 0.15 10.07
CA VAL A 57 19.60 0.56 8.82
C VAL A 57 18.50 -0.42 8.42
N GLU A 58 18.77 -1.72 8.50
CA GLU A 58 17.76 -2.76 8.24
C GLU A 58 16.84 -2.90 9.47
N ARG A 59 15.67 -2.26 9.46
CA ARG A 59 14.79 -2.21 10.64
C ARG A 59 13.59 -3.13 10.58
N CYS A 60 13.44 -3.89 9.50
CA CYS A 60 12.58 -5.06 9.48
C CYS A 60 13.27 -6.18 10.28
N PRO A 61 12.71 -6.64 11.43
CA PRO A 61 13.39 -7.60 12.30
C PRO A 61 13.75 -8.89 11.59
N GLU A 62 12.83 -9.43 10.78
CA GLU A 62 13.06 -10.65 10.01
C GLU A 62 14.20 -10.50 9.00
N ALA A 63 14.23 -9.39 8.26
CA ALA A 63 15.31 -9.11 7.32
C ALA A 63 16.65 -8.91 8.05
N TYR A 64 16.64 -8.17 9.16
CA TYR A 64 17.82 -7.90 9.99
C TYR A 64 18.43 -9.19 10.55
N PHE A 65 17.63 -10.03 11.22
CA PHE A 65 18.15 -11.27 11.84
C PHE A 65 18.49 -12.36 10.83
N ARG A 66 17.98 -12.26 9.59
CA ARG A 66 18.42 -13.10 8.47
C ARG A 66 19.74 -12.62 7.87
N SER A 67 20.07 -11.33 8.02
CA SER A 67 21.32 -10.74 7.55
C SER A 67 22.43 -10.90 8.61
N ASN A 68 23.62 -11.35 8.21
CA ASN A 68 24.77 -11.50 9.13
C ASN A 68 25.58 -10.19 9.30
N LEU A 69 24.95 -9.02 9.14
CA LEU A 69 25.69 -7.78 8.82
C LEU A 69 26.21 -7.00 10.05
N SER A 70 25.57 -7.08 11.21
CA SER A 70 26.02 -6.33 12.41
C SER A 70 25.52 -6.97 13.70
N TRP A 71 26.43 -7.46 14.54
CA TRP A 71 26.14 -8.09 15.84
C TRP A 71 26.67 -7.22 16.98
N PHE A 72 25.79 -6.83 17.88
CA PHE A 72 26.05 -6.04 19.10
C PHE A 72 25.90 -6.95 20.33
N PRO A 73 26.46 -6.57 21.50
CA PRO A 73 26.38 -7.39 22.71
C PRO A 73 24.95 -7.80 23.10
N GLU A 74 23.96 -6.93 22.87
CA GLU A 74 22.55 -7.20 23.19
C GLU A 74 21.80 -7.93 22.06
N THR A 75 22.40 -8.15 20.89
CA THR A 75 21.72 -8.70 19.70
C THR A 75 21.13 -10.08 19.96
N ASP A 76 21.85 -10.96 20.64
CA ASP A 76 21.36 -12.31 20.95
C ASP A 76 20.10 -12.28 21.81
N GLN A 77 20.06 -11.37 22.79
CA GLN A 77 18.90 -11.19 23.65
C GLN A 77 17.71 -10.64 22.86
N ILE A 78 17.92 -9.62 22.02
CA ILE A 78 16.85 -9.06 21.17
C ILE A 78 16.34 -10.11 20.17
N LYS A 79 17.24 -10.89 19.57
CA LYS A 79 16.88 -12.00 18.67
C LYS A 79 16.03 -13.04 19.41
N MET A 80 16.43 -13.45 20.61
CA MET A 80 15.64 -14.38 21.42
C MET A 80 14.23 -13.83 21.73
N MET A 81 14.09 -12.53 22.02
CA MET A 81 12.79 -11.90 22.24
C MET A 81 11.94 -11.86 20.97
N TYR A 82 12.54 -11.58 19.81
CA TYR A 82 11.88 -11.63 18.51
C TYR A 82 11.36 -13.04 18.19
N GLU A 83 12.20 -14.06 18.36
CA GLU A 83 11.84 -15.46 18.10
C GLU A 83 10.73 -15.93 19.05
N ASN A 84 10.76 -15.53 20.33
CA ASN A 84 9.68 -15.83 21.27
C ASN A 84 8.35 -15.19 20.86
N MET A 85 8.37 -13.90 20.49
CA MET A 85 7.21 -13.20 19.94
C MET A 85 6.66 -13.94 18.71
N ARG A 86 7.55 -14.29 17.76
CA ARG A 86 7.20 -15.04 16.55
C ARG A 86 6.52 -16.37 16.89
N ASP A 87 7.14 -17.17 17.75
CA ASP A 87 6.67 -18.49 18.11
C ASP A 87 5.29 -18.43 18.81
N ARG A 88 5.05 -17.44 19.67
CA ARG A 88 3.73 -17.24 20.31
C ARG A 88 2.65 -16.93 19.28
N VAL A 89 2.94 -16.02 18.35
CA VAL A 89 2.01 -15.63 17.28
C VAL A 89 1.73 -16.82 16.36
N GLU A 90 2.76 -17.53 15.92
CA GLU A 90 2.61 -18.69 15.04
C GLU A 90 1.85 -19.83 15.70
N LYS A 91 2.12 -20.13 16.98
CA LYS A 91 1.34 -21.11 17.76
C LYS A 91 -0.12 -20.72 17.90
N ALA A 92 -0.42 -19.44 18.19
CA ALA A 92 -1.79 -18.96 18.28
C ALA A 92 -2.53 -19.06 16.93
N VAL A 93 -1.84 -18.74 15.83
CA VAL A 93 -2.37 -18.87 14.46
C VAL A 93 -2.63 -20.33 14.11
N GLN A 94 -1.67 -21.23 14.35
CA GLN A 94 -1.81 -22.67 14.08
C GLN A 94 -2.93 -23.30 14.90
N LYS A 95 -3.07 -22.92 16.18
CA LYS A 95 -4.13 -23.42 17.07
C LYS A 95 -5.49 -22.78 16.79
N GLY A 96 -5.54 -21.66 16.07
CA GLY A 96 -6.75 -20.86 15.86
C GLY A 96 -7.31 -20.21 17.14
N SER A 97 -6.54 -20.22 18.24
CA SER A 97 -6.96 -19.72 19.55
C SER A 97 -5.78 -19.15 20.33
N ILE A 98 -6.06 -18.20 21.21
CA ILE A 98 -5.07 -17.53 22.05
C ILE A 98 -5.02 -18.27 23.39
N CYS A 99 -3.82 -18.63 23.86
CA CYS A 99 -3.67 -19.24 25.18
C CYS A 99 -3.89 -18.19 26.27
N HIS A 100 -4.59 -18.54 27.35
CA HIS A 100 -4.78 -17.63 28.49
C HIS A 100 -3.45 -17.15 29.07
N ASP A 101 -2.42 -17.99 29.07
CA ASP A 101 -1.07 -17.65 29.55
C ASP A 101 -0.38 -16.52 28.74
N TYR A 102 -0.88 -16.21 27.53
CA TYR A 102 -0.34 -15.12 26.71
C TYR A 102 -1.04 -13.78 26.94
N ILE A 103 -2.11 -13.77 27.75
CA ILE A 103 -2.87 -12.57 28.12
C ILE A 103 -2.59 -12.30 29.61
N PRO A 104 -1.52 -11.54 29.94
CA PRO A 104 -1.10 -11.36 31.32
C PRO A 104 -2.10 -10.60 32.20
N ASN A 105 -2.93 -9.73 31.62
CA ASN A 105 -3.79 -8.81 32.37
C ASN A 105 -5.26 -8.88 31.93
N GLU A 106 -6.21 -8.74 32.85
CA GLU A 106 -7.65 -8.78 32.56
C GLU A 106 -8.11 -7.75 31.52
N GLY A 107 -7.52 -6.54 31.52
CA GLY A 107 -7.82 -5.50 30.54
C GLY A 107 -7.43 -5.86 29.10
N GLU A 108 -6.41 -6.70 28.92
CA GLU A 108 -6.10 -7.26 27.60
C GLU A 108 -7.11 -8.34 27.19
N GLY A 109 -7.66 -9.08 28.16
CA GLY A 109 -8.76 -10.01 27.94
C GLY A 109 -10.03 -9.31 27.46
N GLU A 110 -10.33 -8.13 28.01
CA GLU A 110 -11.48 -7.30 27.59
C GLU A 110 -11.39 -6.89 26.12
N ALA A 111 -10.18 -6.68 25.58
CA ALA A 111 -9.99 -6.35 24.17
C ALA A 111 -10.60 -7.40 23.23
N PHE A 112 -10.64 -8.67 23.65
CA PHE A 112 -11.17 -9.80 22.88
C PHE A 112 -12.67 -10.07 23.09
N SER A 113 -13.32 -9.40 24.04
CA SER A 113 -14.77 -9.54 24.31
C SER A 113 -15.66 -9.16 23.12
N ARG A 114 -15.11 -8.42 22.15
CA ARG A 114 -15.81 -7.96 20.94
C ARG A 114 -16.09 -9.07 19.94
N TRP A 115 -15.37 -10.19 20.01
CA TRP A 115 -15.59 -11.36 19.15
C TRP A 115 -16.63 -12.29 19.78
N THR A 116 -17.90 -11.93 19.61
CA THR A 116 -19.05 -12.73 20.04
C THR A 116 -19.42 -13.80 19.01
N ASP A 117 -20.34 -14.71 19.35
CA ASP A 117 -20.77 -15.80 18.45
C ASP A 117 -21.35 -15.31 17.09
N GLY A 118 -21.86 -14.08 17.03
CA GLY A 118 -22.36 -13.46 15.81
C GLY A 118 -21.30 -12.76 14.96
N PHE A 119 -20.05 -12.69 15.42
CA PHE A 119 -18.96 -12.03 14.70
C PHE A 119 -18.48 -12.92 13.55
N THR A 120 -18.61 -12.43 12.32
CA THR A 120 -18.09 -13.11 11.13
C THR A 120 -17.27 -12.13 10.29
N PRO A 121 -16.30 -12.58 9.47
CA PRO A 121 -15.52 -11.69 8.61
C PRO A 121 -16.36 -10.86 7.62
N GLN A 122 -17.62 -11.25 7.36
CA GLN A 122 -18.55 -10.58 6.46
C GLN A 122 -19.56 -9.70 7.19
N ASN A 123 -19.77 -9.91 8.49
CA ASN A 123 -20.77 -9.21 9.28
C ASN A 123 -20.30 -9.04 10.73
N HIS A 124 -19.88 -7.82 11.07
CA HIS A 124 -19.42 -7.45 12.40
C HIS A 124 -19.34 -5.91 12.55
N PRO A 125 -19.49 -5.38 13.78
CA PRO A 125 -19.26 -3.97 14.03
C PRO A 125 -17.78 -3.60 13.88
N PRO A 126 -17.45 -2.30 13.73
CA PRO A 126 -16.06 -1.86 13.73
C PRO A 126 -15.34 -2.21 15.03
N VAL A 127 -14.10 -2.66 14.92
CA VAL A 127 -13.20 -2.94 16.04
C VAL A 127 -11.99 -2.02 15.93
N ILE A 128 -11.86 -1.08 16.86
CA ILE A 128 -10.68 -0.21 16.97
C ILE A 128 -10.01 -0.46 18.31
N GLN A 129 -8.69 -0.74 18.28
CA GLN A 129 -7.87 -0.95 19.46
C GLN A 129 -6.61 -0.10 19.37
N VAL A 130 -6.39 0.76 20.37
CA VAL A 130 -5.14 1.50 20.52
C VAL A 130 -4.18 0.62 21.32
N LEU A 131 -3.15 0.13 20.64
CA LEU A 131 -2.18 -0.80 21.22
C LEU A 131 -0.99 -0.06 21.83
N LEU A 132 -0.64 1.10 21.27
CA LEU A 132 0.32 2.04 21.83
C LEU A 132 -0.18 3.46 21.62
N GLU A 133 -0.02 4.31 22.62
CA GLU A 133 -0.33 5.74 22.62
C GLU A 133 0.90 6.55 23.04
N SER A 134 1.38 7.41 22.15
CA SER A 134 2.57 8.25 22.33
C SER A 134 2.58 9.12 23.57
N SER A 135 1.42 9.61 24.03
CA SER A 135 1.35 10.41 25.25
C SER A 135 1.50 9.58 26.54
N LYS A 136 1.44 8.26 26.47
CA LYS A 136 1.42 7.37 27.65
C LYS A 136 2.54 6.32 27.63
N ASP A 137 2.71 5.63 26.51
CA ASP A 137 3.58 4.48 26.41
C ASP A 137 5.03 4.88 26.13
N LYS A 138 5.94 4.21 26.84
CA LYS A 138 7.38 4.44 26.75
C LYS A 138 8.12 3.14 26.44
N ASP A 139 9.23 3.26 25.73
CA ASP A 139 10.17 2.17 25.51
C ASP A 139 10.98 1.86 26.78
N ASN A 140 11.77 0.78 26.74
CA ASN A 140 12.59 0.38 27.87
C ASN A 140 13.75 1.36 28.19
N ALA A 141 14.02 2.32 27.32
CA ALA A 141 14.95 3.41 27.54
C ALA A 141 14.26 4.70 28.04
N GLY A 142 12.93 4.67 28.25
CA GLY A 142 12.14 5.78 28.76
C GLY A 142 11.70 6.80 27.70
N HIS A 143 11.92 6.54 26.41
CA HIS A 143 11.46 7.40 25.32
C HIS A 143 10.01 7.09 24.95
N THR A 144 9.29 8.10 24.46
CA THR A 144 7.93 7.94 23.92
C THR A 144 7.89 6.95 22.74
N MET A 145 6.86 6.10 22.73
CA MET A 145 6.55 5.15 21.64
C MET A 145 5.62 5.78 20.58
N PRO A 146 5.64 5.31 19.31
CA PRO A 146 4.73 5.84 18.30
C PRO A 146 3.33 5.27 18.54
N ASN A 147 2.30 5.96 18.06
CA ASN A 147 0.95 5.40 18.14
C ASN A 147 0.86 4.13 17.27
N LEU A 148 0.26 3.07 17.81
CA LEU A 148 -0.07 1.85 17.06
C LEU A 148 -1.54 1.55 17.26
N VAL A 149 -2.32 1.61 16.18
CA VAL A 149 -3.78 1.45 16.23
C VAL A 149 -4.20 0.34 15.28
N TYR A 150 -4.83 -0.70 15.84
CA TYR A 150 -5.49 -1.75 15.06
C TYR A 150 -6.91 -1.32 14.71
N ILE A 151 -7.31 -1.56 13.46
CA ILE A 151 -8.64 -1.26 12.94
C ILE A 151 -9.14 -2.45 12.15
N SER A 152 -10.31 -2.95 12.50
CA SER A 152 -11.16 -3.72 11.61
C SER A 152 -12.43 -2.91 11.37
N ARG A 153 -12.68 -2.56 10.11
CA ARG A 153 -13.84 -1.75 9.73
C ARG A 153 -15.15 -2.49 9.96
N GLY A 154 -16.25 -1.78 10.17
CA GLY A 154 -17.56 -2.41 10.21
C GLY A 154 -17.89 -3.05 8.86
N LYS A 155 -18.47 -4.25 8.90
CA LYS A 155 -18.92 -4.98 7.72
C LYS A 155 -20.35 -5.45 7.90
N SER A 156 -21.09 -5.47 6.80
CA SER A 156 -22.42 -6.03 6.71
C SER A 156 -22.51 -6.89 5.45
N ALA A 157 -23.15 -8.05 5.56
CA ALA A 157 -23.29 -8.98 4.44
C ALA A 157 -24.11 -8.41 3.26
N THR A 158 -24.84 -7.32 3.47
CA THR A 158 -25.72 -6.70 2.45
C THR A 158 -25.10 -5.48 1.77
N LEU A 159 -23.98 -4.97 2.26
CA LEU A 159 -23.36 -3.75 1.75
C LEU A 159 -22.03 -4.03 1.04
N PRO A 160 -21.77 -3.42 -0.12
CA PRO A 160 -20.48 -3.53 -0.76
C PRO A 160 -19.42 -2.85 0.11
N HIS A 161 -18.31 -3.55 0.34
CA HIS A 161 -17.21 -3.03 1.16
C HIS A 161 -16.01 -2.58 0.32
N HIS A 162 -16.02 -2.73 -1.01
CA HIS A 162 -14.99 -2.14 -1.90
C HIS A 162 -13.54 -2.55 -1.59
N PHE A 163 -13.31 -3.78 -1.09
CA PHE A 163 -11.99 -4.37 -0.87
C PHE A 163 -10.97 -3.39 -0.24
N LYS A 164 -9.76 -3.27 -0.81
CA LYS A 164 -8.66 -2.44 -0.30
C LYS A 164 -9.00 -0.94 -0.31
N ALA A 165 -9.65 -0.44 -1.36
CA ALA A 165 -10.06 0.97 -1.45
C ALA A 165 -10.93 1.40 -0.26
N GLY A 166 -11.92 0.56 0.10
CA GLY A 166 -12.78 0.84 1.24
C GLY A 166 -12.05 0.77 2.58
N ALA A 167 -11.07 -0.15 2.71
CA ALA A 167 -10.25 -0.24 3.92
C ALA A 167 -9.38 1.01 4.08
N LEU A 168 -8.72 1.46 3.01
CA LEU A 168 -7.93 2.69 2.98
C LEU A 168 -8.78 3.94 3.29
N ASN A 169 -10.02 4.00 2.79
CA ASN A 169 -10.94 5.09 3.11
C ASN A 169 -11.36 5.10 4.59
N VAL A 170 -11.59 3.94 5.20
CA VAL A 170 -11.83 3.84 6.65
C VAL A 170 -10.60 4.30 7.44
N LEU A 171 -9.40 3.84 7.07
CA LEU A 171 -8.14 4.30 7.68
C LEU A 171 -7.99 5.83 7.57
N LEU A 172 -8.31 6.41 6.41
CA LEU A 172 -8.24 7.85 6.18
C LEU A 172 -9.16 8.62 7.14
N ARG A 173 -10.39 8.14 7.35
CA ARG A 173 -11.36 8.74 8.27
C ARG A 173 -10.97 8.58 9.73
N VAL A 174 -10.66 7.35 10.17
CA VAL A 174 -10.30 7.06 11.56
C VAL A 174 -9.03 7.79 11.97
N SER A 175 -8.00 7.79 11.11
CA SER A 175 -6.79 8.57 11.39
C SER A 175 -7.08 10.08 11.44
N GLY A 176 -8.03 10.57 10.63
CA GLY A 176 -8.49 11.96 10.66
C GLY A 176 -9.09 12.37 12.02
N THR A 177 -9.84 11.47 12.67
CA THR A 177 -10.45 11.76 13.98
C THR A 177 -9.48 11.60 15.14
N MET A 178 -8.41 10.80 14.97
CA MET A 178 -7.48 10.46 16.05
C MET A 178 -6.19 11.30 16.05
N THR A 179 -5.54 11.47 14.90
CA THR A 179 -4.22 12.15 14.82
C THR A 179 -4.16 13.22 13.73
N ASN A 180 -5.05 13.15 12.74
CA ASN A 180 -5.18 14.07 11.61
C ASN A 180 -3.84 14.43 10.91
N ALA A 181 -2.94 13.46 10.77
CA ALA A 181 -1.61 13.71 10.20
C ALA A 181 -1.69 14.27 8.76
N PRO A 182 -0.95 15.34 8.41
CA PRO A 182 -1.03 15.98 7.10
C PRO A 182 -0.38 15.17 5.97
N VAL A 183 0.45 14.18 6.31
CA VAL A 183 1.12 13.29 5.38
C VAL A 183 0.72 11.86 5.70
N ILE A 184 0.40 11.08 4.67
CA ILE A 184 -0.08 9.70 4.80
C ILE A 184 0.80 8.80 3.94
N LEU A 185 1.39 7.78 4.56
CA LEU A 185 2.06 6.69 3.85
C LEU A 185 1.06 5.54 3.65
N THR A 186 0.85 5.11 2.40
CA THR A 186 0.19 3.83 2.11
C THR A 186 1.24 2.75 1.94
N LEU A 187 1.09 1.64 2.65
CA LEU A 187 2.04 0.54 2.62
C LEU A 187 1.29 -0.80 2.75
N ASP A 188 1.61 -1.74 1.87
CA ASP A 188 1.08 -3.10 1.93
C ASP A 188 1.77 -3.93 3.02
N ALA A 189 1.07 -4.94 3.52
CA ALA A 189 1.54 -5.77 4.62
C ALA A 189 2.83 -6.55 4.31
N ASP A 190 3.12 -6.76 3.03
CA ASP A 190 4.28 -7.46 2.49
C ASP A 190 5.37 -6.55 1.94
N MET A 191 5.26 -5.23 2.16
CA MET A 191 6.22 -4.21 1.76
C MET A 191 6.77 -3.51 3.00
N TYR A 192 7.95 -3.88 3.47
CA TYR A 192 8.55 -3.23 4.64
C TYR A 192 9.41 -2.02 4.24
N SER A 193 9.66 -1.13 5.21
CA SER A 193 10.58 -0.02 5.06
C SER A 193 12.03 -0.51 5.18
N ASN A 194 12.80 -0.37 4.10
CA ASN A 194 14.21 -0.75 4.02
C ASN A 194 15.17 0.41 4.32
N ASP A 195 14.71 1.66 4.29
CA ASP A 195 15.50 2.84 4.66
C ASP A 195 14.77 3.68 5.73
N PRO A 196 15.31 3.76 6.97
CA PRO A 196 14.67 4.48 8.05
C PRO A 196 14.63 6.00 7.85
N GLN A 197 15.39 6.55 6.90
CA GLN A 197 15.41 7.99 6.60
C GLN A 197 14.40 8.39 5.51
N THR A 198 13.61 7.43 5.00
CA THR A 198 12.60 7.69 3.95
C THR A 198 11.67 8.85 4.28
N PRO A 199 11.12 9.01 5.51
CA PRO A 199 10.28 10.16 5.84
C PRO A 199 11.00 11.50 5.72
N LEU A 200 12.29 11.58 6.11
CA LEU A 200 13.07 12.80 6.00
C LEU A 200 13.27 13.21 4.54
N ARG A 201 13.52 12.22 3.66
CA ARG A 201 13.62 12.44 2.21
C ARG A 201 12.31 12.97 1.62
N VAL A 202 11.17 12.44 2.07
CA VAL A 202 9.84 12.90 1.65
C VAL A 202 9.60 14.35 2.08
N LEU A 203 10.01 14.70 3.31
CA LEU A 203 9.88 16.07 3.81
C LEU A 203 10.67 17.08 2.99
N CYS A 204 11.80 16.70 2.39
CA CYS A 204 12.52 17.57 1.46
C CYS A 204 11.63 18.03 0.30
N TYR A 205 10.79 17.16 -0.26
CA TYR A 205 9.85 17.54 -1.31
C TYR A 205 8.62 18.30 -0.78
N LEU A 206 8.08 17.86 0.37
CA LEU A 206 6.82 18.42 0.85
C LEU A 206 6.97 19.81 1.48
N LEU A 207 8.14 20.11 2.05
CA LEU A 207 8.41 21.36 2.77
C LEU A 207 9.20 22.38 1.95
N ASP A 208 9.72 22.02 0.77
CA ASP A 208 10.43 22.96 -0.09
C ASP A 208 9.45 24.00 -0.68
N PRO A 209 9.61 25.30 -0.38
CA PRO A 209 8.73 26.35 -0.91
C PRO A 209 8.77 26.50 -2.44
N ALA A 210 9.82 26.00 -3.09
CA ALA A 210 9.94 26.01 -4.55
C ALA A 210 9.15 24.88 -5.23
N MET A 211 8.68 23.89 -4.46
CA MET A 211 7.90 22.77 -5.00
C MET A 211 6.49 23.22 -5.39
N ASP A 212 5.94 22.56 -6.40
CA ASP A 212 4.60 22.85 -6.88
C ASP A 212 3.57 22.70 -5.75
N PRO A 213 2.74 23.71 -5.45
CA PRO A 213 1.66 23.59 -4.46
C PRO A 213 0.68 22.44 -4.76
N LYS A 214 0.57 22.03 -6.04
CA LYS A 214 -0.20 20.89 -6.52
C LYS A 214 0.54 19.56 -6.40
N LEU A 215 1.73 19.49 -5.80
CA LEU A 215 2.35 18.22 -5.44
C LEU A 215 1.45 17.47 -4.47
N GLY A 216 0.81 16.42 -4.97
CA GLY A 216 -0.16 15.63 -4.24
C GLY A 216 0.45 14.42 -3.55
N TYR A 217 1.35 13.71 -4.22
CA TYR A 217 1.99 12.52 -3.66
C TYR A 217 3.39 12.25 -4.21
N ILE A 218 4.17 11.49 -3.46
CA ILE A 218 5.50 11.01 -3.83
C ILE A 218 5.48 9.48 -3.81
N GLN A 219 5.70 8.88 -4.98
CA GLN A 219 5.74 7.43 -5.17
C GLN A 219 7.19 6.94 -5.15
N PHE A 220 7.45 5.86 -4.43
CA PHE A 220 8.70 5.13 -4.50
C PHE A 220 8.57 3.89 -5.39
N PRO A 221 9.67 3.41 -6.01
CA PRO A 221 9.64 2.15 -6.76
C PRO A 221 9.20 0.98 -5.86
N GLN A 222 8.38 0.09 -6.40
CA GLN A 222 8.14 -1.21 -5.79
C GLN A 222 9.28 -2.14 -6.17
N LEU A 223 10.01 -2.62 -5.17
CA LEU A 223 11.17 -3.48 -5.35
C LEU A 223 11.00 -4.71 -4.48
N PHE A 224 11.44 -5.85 -5.00
CA PHE A 224 11.24 -7.14 -4.37
C PHE A 224 12.58 -7.80 -4.06
N HIS A 225 12.66 -8.47 -2.91
CA HIS A 225 13.84 -9.26 -2.53
C HIS A 225 13.62 -10.75 -2.81
N GLY A 226 14.71 -11.53 -2.81
CA GLY A 226 14.62 -12.98 -2.96
C GLY A 226 14.29 -13.45 -4.38
N ILE A 227 14.38 -12.56 -5.38
CA ILE A 227 14.28 -12.94 -6.79
C ILE A 227 15.59 -13.59 -7.21
N ASN A 228 15.50 -14.76 -7.84
CA ASN A 228 16.67 -15.49 -8.33
C ASN A 228 17.30 -14.81 -9.55
N GLU A 229 18.54 -15.18 -9.90
CA GLU A 229 19.29 -14.55 -11.00
C GLU A 229 18.61 -14.72 -12.36
N ASN A 230 17.88 -15.82 -12.57
CA ASN A 230 17.23 -16.13 -13.84
C ASN A 230 15.93 -15.34 -14.05
N ASP A 231 15.26 -14.93 -12.96
CA ASP A 231 13.96 -14.24 -12.92
C ASP A 231 12.95 -14.75 -13.97
N ILE A 232 12.76 -16.07 -14.05
CA ILE A 232 11.95 -16.71 -15.11
C ILE A 232 10.46 -16.29 -15.10
N TYR A 233 9.99 -15.67 -14.01
CA TYR A 233 8.63 -15.15 -13.89
C TYR A 233 8.54 -13.64 -14.14
N GLY A 234 9.67 -12.95 -14.36
CA GLY A 234 9.71 -11.49 -14.52
C GLY A 234 9.26 -10.74 -13.26
N GLY A 235 9.51 -11.31 -12.08
CA GLY A 235 9.01 -10.80 -10.80
C GLY A 235 9.61 -9.45 -10.39
N GLN A 236 10.70 -9.00 -11.03
CA GLN A 236 11.26 -7.69 -10.74
C GLN A 236 10.39 -6.54 -11.24
N LEU A 237 9.54 -6.77 -12.26
CA LEU A 237 8.64 -5.76 -12.85
C LEU A 237 9.33 -4.40 -13.07
N LYS A 238 10.56 -4.47 -13.61
CA LYS A 238 11.43 -3.31 -13.83
C LYS A 238 10.82 -2.29 -14.77
N LEU A 239 10.09 -2.77 -15.79
CA LEU A 239 9.48 -1.91 -16.78
C LEU A 239 8.45 -0.99 -16.09
N GLU A 240 7.54 -1.59 -15.34
CA GLU A 240 6.41 -0.93 -14.70
C GLU A 240 6.88 -0.01 -13.56
N PHE A 241 7.71 -0.53 -12.65
CA PHE A 241 8.01 0.17 -11.40
C PHE A 241 9.27 1.02 -11.42
N GLN A 242 10.10 0.94 -12.46
CA GLN A 242 11.32 1.75 -12.55
C GLN A 242 11.41 2.53 -13.85
N ILE A 243 11.25 1.88 -15.00
CA ILE A 243 11.50 2.53 -16.30
C ILE A 243 10.37 3.48 -16.65
N GLU A 244 9.13 2.98 -16.71
CA GLU A 244 7.99 3.78 -17.14
C GLU A 244 7.58 4.81 -16.07
N ALA A 245 7.65 4.44 -14.79
CA ALA A 245 7.44 5.36 -13.68
C ALA A 245 8.40 6.57 -13.74
N SER A 246 9.69 6.34 -14.02
CA SER A 246 10.66 7.42 -14.23
C SER A 246 10.36 8.24 -15.49
N GLY A 247 9.91 7.59 -16.56
CA GLY A 247 9.53 8.28 -17.80
C GLY A 247 8.34 9.22 -17.61
N MET A 248 7.34 8.82 -16.84
CA MET A 248 6.17 9.65 -16.52
C MET A 248 6.48 10.80 -15.57
N ASP A 249 7.55 10.69 -14.77
CA ASP A 249 7.93 11.72 -13.79
C ASP A 249 8.27 13.07 -14.45
N GLY A 250 8.81 13.03 -15.68
CA GLY A 250 9.08 14.23 -16.49
C GLY A 250 7.82 14.95 -17.00
N LEU A 251 6.62 14.41 -16.77
CA LEU A 251 5.34 15.00 -17.20
C LEU A 251 4.60 15.66 -16.03
N VAL A 252 3.64 14.93 -15.43
CA VAL A 252 2.88 15.37 -14.25
C VAL A 252 3.24 14.55 -13.00
N GLY A 253 4.16 13.59 -13.13
CA GLY A 253 4.53 12.62 -12.10
C GLY A 253 4.14 11.19 -12.42
N SER A 254 4.68 10.23 -11.67
CA SER A 254 4.36 8.81 -11.81
C SER A 254 2.96 8.45 -11.30
N THR A 255 2.46 7.30 -11.74
CA THR A 255 1.21 6.70 -11.25
C THR A 255 1.31 6.31 -9.76
N TYR A 256 0.16 6.18 -9.09
CA TYR A 256 0.08 5.53 -7.79
C TYR A 256 -0.04 4.01 -8.00
N THR A 257 0.81 3.24 -7.32
CA THR A 257 0.93 1.80 -7.56
C THR A 257 0.50 0.94 -6.35
N GLY A 258 -0.14 1.53 -5.34
CA GLY A 258 -0.78 0.79 -4.25
C GLY A 258 0.02 0.69 -2.96
N THR A 259 1.32 0.96 -2.97
CA THR A 259 2.23 0.87 -1.81
C THR A 259 3.41 1.83 -1.94
N GLY A 260 4.15 2.08 -0.86
CA GLY A 260 5.34 2.93 -0.86
C GLY A 260 5.09 4.37 -1.32
N CYS A 261 3.91 4.92 -1.03
CA CYS A 261 3.47 6.22 -1.54
C CYS A 261 3.08 7.16 -0.40
N PHE A 262 3.65 8.37 -0.41
CA PHE A 262 3.36 9.42 0.56
C PHE A 262 2.44 10.46 -0.06
N PHE A 263 1.24 10.62 0.50
CA PHE A 263 0.25 11.60 0.07
C PHE A 263 0.22 12.80 1.01
N ARG A 264 0.01 14.00 0.47
CA ARG A 264 -0.59 15.09 1.25
C ARG A 264 -2.05 14.71 1.53
N ARG A 265 -2.47 14.71 2.80
CA ARG A 265 -3.84 14.34 3.20
C ARG A 265 -4.90 15.09 2.39
N GLY A 266 -4.66 16.38 2.12
CA GLY A 266 -5.57 17.25 1.37
C GLY A 266 -5.97 16.74 -0.02
N VAL A 267 -5.17 15.91 -0.69
CA VAL A 267 -5.49 15.42 -2.05
C VAL A 267 -6.75 14.55 -2.09
N PHE A 268 -7.05 13.88 -0.98
CA PHE A 268 -8.21 13.01 -0.87
C PHE A 268 -9.51 13.81 -0.71
N PHE A 269 -9.42 15.11 -0.42
CA PHE A 269 -10.56 15.97 -0.16
C PHE A 269 -10.70 16.97 -1.32
N GLY A 270 -11.84 16.96 -2.00
CA GLY A 270 -12.13 17.87 -3.13
C GLY A 270 -12.55 19.28 -2.72
N GLY A 271 -12.23 19.70 -1.50
CA GLY A 271 -12.74 20.89 -0.81
C GLY A 271 -12.92 20.63 0.70
N PRO A 272 -13.40 21.60 1.50
CA PRO A 272 -13.65 21.44 2.92
C PRO A 272 -14.64 20.29 3.19
N SER A 273 -14.37 19.46 4.20
CA SER A 273 -15.26 18.37 4.60
C SER A 273 -16.53 18.91 5.25
N LYS A 274 -17.68 18.25 5.00
CA LYS A 274 -18.93 18.53 5.74
C LYS A 274 -18.86 18.09 7.21
N THR A 275 -17.92 17.21 7.54
CA THR A 275 -17.60 16.80 8.91
C THR A 275 -16.41 17.64 9.39
N PRO A 276 -16.62 18.66 10.24
CA PRO A 276 -15.58 19.60 10.62
C PRO A 276 -14.33 18.95 11.22
N GLU A 277 -14.50 17.82 11.91
CA GLU A 277 -13.44 17.04 12.56
C GLU A 277 -12.54 16.31 11.55
N LEU A 278 -13.01 16.13 10.30
CA LEU A 278 -12.23 15.59 9.19
C LEU A 278 -11.60 16.69 8.33
N ASN A 279 -11.74 17.97 8.72
CA ASN A 279 -11.05 19.05 8.02
C ASN A 279 -9.55 18.97 8.28
N GLN A 280 -8.78 19.29 7.24
CA GLN A 280 -7.32 19.22 7.28
C GLN A 280 -6.70 20.14 8.36
N ASP A 281 -7.37 21.26 8.68
CA ASP A 281 -6.89 22.24 9.66
C ASP A 281 -7.35 21.93 11.10
N HIS A 282 -8.08 20.83 11.31
CA HIS A 282 -8.56 20.46 12.64
C HIS A 282 -7.41 19.93 13.51
N LEU A 283 -7.07 20.67 14.56
CA LEU A 283 -6.10 20.25 15.57
C LEU A 283 -6.73 19.25 16.54
N VAL A 284 -6.22 18.02 16.53
CA VAL A 284 -6.62 17.00 17.49
C VAL A 284 -5.80 17.16 18.77
N ASN A 285 -6.43 17.72 19.81
CA ASN A 285 -5.77 18.00 21.10
C ASN A 285 -6.12 16.98 22.20
N LYS A 286 -6.97 15.99 21.90
CA LYS A 286 -7.42 14.98 22.86
C LYS A 286 -6.63 13.69 22.69
N SER A 287 -6.44 12.97 23.79
CA SER A 287 -5.88 11.61 23.79
C SER A 287 -6.68 10.71 22.84
N ILE A 288 -5.98 9.89 22.07
CA ILE A 288 -6.58 8.96 21.10
C ILE A 288 -7.40 7.86 21.79
N ASN A 289 -7.16 7.65 23.09
CA ASN A 289 -7.90 6.76 23.97
C ASN A 289 -9.07 7.43 24.70
N SER A 290 -9.32 8.73 24.47
CA SER A 290 -10.47 9.39 25.09
C SER A 290 -11.78 8.81 24.54
N LYS A 291 -12.80 8.70 25.41
CA LYS A 291 -14.11 8.11 25.05
C LYS A 291 -14.73 8.81 23.83
N GLU A 292 -14.57 10.11 23.73
CA GLU A 292 -15.12 10.93 22.65
C GLU A 292 -14.42 10.63 21.30
N VAL A 293 -13.09 10.58 21.29
CA VAL A 293 -12.31 10.28 20.07
C VAL A 293 -12.58 8.84 19.62
N LEU A 294 -12.62 7.88 20.55
CA LEU A 294 -12.95 6.48 20.22
C LEU A 294 -14.39 6.34 19.71
N ALA A 295 -15.37 7.01 20.31
CA ALA A 295 -16.75 6.97 19.83
C ALA A 295 -16.86 7.53 18.41
N MET A 296 -16.17 8.63 18.11
CA MET A 296 -16.12 9.20 16.76
C MET A 296 -15.40 8.27 15.77
N ALA A 297 -14.27 7.69 16.17
CA ALA A 297 -13.52 6.74 15.36
C ALA A 297 -14.38 5.52 14.98
N HIS A 298 -15.12 4.97 15.94
CA HIS A 298 -16.07 3.89 15.70
C HIS A 298 -17.22 4.31 14.77
N HIS A 299 -17.75 5.52 14.94
CA HIS A 299 -18.81 6.04 14.06
C HIS A 299 -18.35 6.17 12.60
N VAL A 300 -17.16 6.74 12.36
CA VAL A 300 -16.64 6.92 10.99
C VAL A 300 -16.13 5.62 10.35
N ALA A 301 -15.91 4.57 11.15
CA ALA A 301 -15.54 3.24 10.69
C ALA A 301 -16.74 2.33 10.39
N ASP A 302 -17.97 2.77 10.66
CA ASP A 302 -19.18 2.00 10.40
C ASP A 302 -19.43 1.76 8.91
N CYS A 303 -19.98 0.59 8.58
CA CYS A 303 -20.28 0.20 7.20
C CYS A 303 -21.31 1.10 6.50
N ASN A 304 -22.19 1.76 7.25
CA ASN A 304 -23.19 2.68 6.72
C ASN A 304 -22.69 4.11 6.58
N PHE A 305 -21.50 4.44 7.10
CA PHE A 305 -21.01 5.82 7.13
C PHE A 305 -20.96 6.45 5.73
N GLU A 306 -20.63 5.66 4.72
CA GLU A 306 -20.46 6.14 3.34
C GLU A 306 -21.81 6.28 2.60
N LYS A 307 -22.92 5.81 3.18
CA LYS A 307 -24.24 5.87 2.56
C LYS A 307 -24.65 7.31 2.31
N GLN A 308 -25.02 7.62 1.06
CA GLN A 308 -25.38 8.98 0.60
C GLN A 308 -24.25 10.02 0.73
N THR A 309 -23.00 9.57 0.81
CA THR A 309 -21.82 10.45 0.78
C THR A 309 -21.11 10.38 -0.57
N LYS A 310 -20.05 11.19 -0.72
CA LYS A 310 -19.17 11.19 -1.90
C LYS A 310 -17.89 10.36 -1.71
N TRP A 311 -17.80 9.58 -0.64
CA TRP A 311 -16.67 8.68 -0.39
C TRP A 311 -16.57 7.62 -1.50
N GLY A 312 -15.34 7.33 -1.94
CA GLY A 312 -15.09 6.41 -3.04
C GLY A 312 -15.33 6.98 -4.43
N THR A 313 -16.27 7.91 -4.59
CA THR A 313 -16.62 8.49 -5.89
C THR A 313 -15.88 9.80 -6.16
N GLU A 314 -15.94 10.77 -5.24
CA GLU A 314 -15.23 12.07 -5.36
C GLU A 314 -14.22 12.34 -4.24
N ILE A 315 -14.38 11.68 -3.08
CA ILE A 315 -13.53 11.81 -1.89
C ILE A 315 -12.81 10.49 -1.61
N GLY A 316 -11.57 10.55 -1.11
CA GLY A 316 -10.78 9.37 -0.77
C GLY A 316 -10.23 8.60 -1.98
N PHE A 317 -9.82 7.37 -1.72
CA PHE A 317 -9.44 6.37 -2.71
C PHE A 317 -10.65 5.97 -3.55
N ARG A 318 -10.45 5.82 -4.86
CA ARG A 318 -11.52 5.66 -5.85
C ARG A 318 -12.07 4.23 -5.87
N TYR A 319 -13.39 4.09 -5.91
CA TYR A 319 -14.07 2.81 -6.13
C TYR A 319 -14.33 2.57 -7.62
N GLY A 320 -14.61 1.31 -7.98
CA GLY A 320 -15.09 0.93 -9.30
C GLY A 320 -14.06 0.29 -10.23
N SER A 321 -12.89 -0.09 -9.71
CA SER A 321 -11.92 -0.92 -10.42
C SER A 321 -11.19 -1.84 -9.45
N LEU A 322 -10.74 -3.00 -9.92
CA LEU A 322 -9.82 -3.90 -9.19
C LEU A 322 -8.39 -3.35 -9.04
N VAL A 323 -8.06 -2.27 -9.77
CA VAL A 323 -6.80 -1.50 -9.64
C VAL A 323 -7.13 -0.11 -9.11
N GLU A 324 -7.63 -0.04 -7.87
CA GLU A 324 -8.05 1.21 -7.24
C GLU A 324 -6.89 2.20 -7.12
N ASP A 325 -5.67 1.69 -7.04
CA ASP A 325 -4.43 2.44 -6.95
C ASP A 325 -4.19 3.26 -8.21
N PHE A 326 -4.08 2.57 -9.34
CA PHE A 326 -3.94 3.18 -10.66
C PHE A 326 -5.07 4.17 -10.93
N TYR A 327 -6.32 3.76 -10.64
CA TYR A 327 -7.49 4.61 -10.85
C TYR A 327 -7.51 5.83 -9.93
N THR A 328 -7.09 5.70 -8.68
CA THR A 328 -6.98 6.83 -7.75
C THR A 328 -5.93 7.83 -8.21
N GLY A 329 -4.72 7.37 -8.55
CA GLY A 329 -3.65 8.23 -9.07
C GLY A 329 -4.08 8.97 -10.34
N TYR A 330 -4.67 8.23 -11.29
CA TYR A 330 -5.23 8.80 -12.52
C TYR A 330 -6.26 9.91 -12.26
N MET A 331 -7.22 9.67 -11.36
CA MET A 331 -8.25 10.65 -11.04
C MET A 331 -7.70 11.86 -10.28
N LEU A 332 -6.63 11.71 -9.50
CA LEU A 332 -5.93 12.83 -8.87
C LEU A 332 -5.24 13.70 -9.93
N HIS A 333 -4.53 13.10 -10.88
CA HIS A 333 -3.93 13.84 -12.00
C HIS A 333 -4.98 14.53 -12.87
N CYS A 334 -6.13 13.88 -13.13
CA CYS A 334 -7.25 14.53 -13.83
C CYS A 334 -7.82 15.75 -13.09
N LYS A 335 -7.62 15.83 -11.77
CA LYS A 335 -8.00 16.98 -10.93
C LYS A 335 -6.88 18.04 -10.83
N GLY A 336 -5.78 17.86 -11.58
CA GLY A 336 -4.66 18.78 -11.63
C GLY A 336 -3.65 18.62 -10.49
N TRP A 337 -3.73 17.54 -9.70
CA TRP A 337 -2.65 17.19 -8.78
C TRP A 337 -1.46 16.62 -9.56
N LYS A 338 -0.26 16.82 -9.04
CA LYS A 338 0.99 16.27 -9.57
C LYS A 338 1.58 15.25 -8.60
N SER A 339 2.52 14.45 -9.08
CA SER A 339 3.29 13.54 -8.25
C SER A 339 4.78 13.61 -8.56
N ILE A 340 5.59 12.98 -7.72
CA ILE A 340 7.02 12.78 -7.92
C ILE A 340 7.34 11.30 -7.79
N PHE A 341 8.23 10.81 -8.65
CA PHE A 341 8.84 9.49 -8.54
C PHE A 341 10.20 9.60 -7.84
N CYS A 342 10.27 9.15 -6.58
CA CYS A 342 11.52 9.18 -5.82
C CYS A 342 12.21 7.82 -5.84
N ASN A 343 13.30 7.71 -6.62
CA ASN A 343 14.10 6.48 -6.74
C ASN A 343 15.49 6.64 -6.08
N PRO A 344 15.60 6.51 -4.74
CA PRO A 344 16.88 6.58 -4.05
C PRO A 344 17.79 5.38 -4.35
N LYS A 345 19.11 5.56 -4.22
CA LYS A 345 20.11 4.49 -4.43
C LYS A 345 19.88 3.25 -3.55
N ARG A 346 19.55 3.45 -2.27
CA ARG A 346 19.06 2.39 -1.41
C ARG A 346 17.55 2.30 -1.60
N PRO A 347 16.98 1.13 -1.95
CA PRO A 347 15.53 0.94 -1.98
C PRO A 347 14.89 1.43 -0.68
N ALA A 348 13.92 2.34 -0.77
CA ALA A 348 13.20 2.83 0.40
C ALA A 348 12.29 1.74 0.99
N PHE A 349 11.67 0.95 0.11
CA PHE A 349 10.77 -0.14 0.44
C PHE A 349 11.21 -1.41 -0.28
N LEU A 350 11.03 -2.54 0.39
CA LEU A 350 11.26 -3.86 -0.18
C LEU A 350 10.10 -4.78 0.20
N GLY A 351 9.65 -5.59 -0.76
CA GLY A 351 8.60 -6.56 -0.49
C GLY A 351 8.84 -7.95 -1.07
N ASN A 352 7.82 -8.78 -0.92
CA ASN A 352 7.82 -10.16 -1.40
C ASN A 352 7.17 -10.23 -2.79
N SER A 353 7.88 -10.81 -3.76
CA SER A 353 7.28 -11.16 -5.05
C SER A 353 6.55 -12.51 -4.93
N PRO A 354 5.48 -12.77 -5.72
CA PRO A 354 4.95 -14.11 -5.91
C PRO A 354 6.08 -15.10 -6.29
N ILE A 355 6.12 -16.24 -5.60
CA ILE A 355 7.18 -17.26 -5.75
C ILE A 355 6.79 -18.41 -6.70
N ASN A 356 5.55 -18.41 -7.19
CA ASN A 356 5.05 -19.47 -8.07
C ASN A 356 4.20 -18.87 -9.20
N LEU A 357 4.16 -19.58 -10.33
CA LEU A 357 3.49 -19.14 -11.55
C LEU A 357 1.99 -18.91 -11.35
N HIS A 358 1.31 -19.74 -10.55
CA HIS A 358 -0.14 -19.62 -10.34
C HIS A 358 -0.50 -18.30 -9.65
N SER A 359 0.25 -17.92 -8.60
CA SER A 359 0.08 -16.63 -7.93
C SER A 359 0.39 -15.45 -8.87
N THR A 360 1.45 -15.54 -9.67
CA THR A 360 1.78 -14.51 -10.68
C THR A 360 0.66 -14.34 -11.70
N LEU A 361 0.13 -15.42 -12.27
CA LEU A 361 -0.94 -15.36 -13.28
C LEU A 361 -2.24 -14.78 -12.69
N ASN A 362 -2.59 -15.15 -11.46
CA ASN A 362 -3.76 -14.58 -10.79
C ASN A 362 -3.62 -13.06 -10.55
N GLN A 363 -2.41 -12.60 -10.20
CA GLN A 363 -2.14 -11.17 -10.06
C GLN A 363 -2.26 -10.44 -11.40
N LEU A 364 -1.61 -10.95 -12.45
CA LEU A 364 -1.69 -10.37 -13.80
C LEU A 364 -3.12 -10.35 -14.34
N MET A 365 -3.91 -11.39 -14.08
CA MET A 365 -5.33 -11.44 -14.44
C MET A 365 -6.12 -10.33 -13.74
N ARG A 366 -5.93 -10.15 -12.43
CA ARG A 366 -6.60 -9.08 -11.68
C ARG A 366 -6.23 -7.69 -12.20
N TRP A 367 -4.95 -7.45 -12.45
CA TRP A 367 -4.49 -6.19 -13.05
C TRP A 367 -5.10 -5.99 -14.43
N SER A 368 -5.13 -7.03 -15.26
CA SER A 368 -5.69 -6.95 -16.60
C SER A 368 -7.17 -6.59 -16.59
N VAL A 369 -7.97 -7.26 -15.75
CA VAL A 369 -9.40 -6.94 -15.60
C VAL A 369 -9.56 -5.51 -15.08
N GLY A 370 -8.85 -5.14 -14.03
CA GLY A 370 -8.95 -3.80 -13.45
C GLY A 370 -8.57 -2.68 -14.42
N LEU A 371 -7.48 -2.85 -15.17
CA LEU A 371 -7.02 -1.88 -16.17
C LEU A 371 -8.06 -1.70 -17.28
N LEU A 372 -8.69 -2.79 -17.75
CA LEU A 372 -9.77 -2.72 -18.73
C LEU A 372 -11.04 -2.09 -18.14
N GLU A 373 -11.36 -2.31 -16.87
CA GLU A 373 -12.45 -1.56 -16.19
C GLU A 373 -12.20 -0.06 -16.25
N VAL A 374 -10.96 0.40 -16.02
CA VAL A 374 -10.59 1.82 -16.15
C VAL A 374 -10.62 2.26 -17.63
N ALA A 375 -10.14 1.43 -18.55
CA ALA A 375 -10.10 1.73 -19.98
C ALA A 375 -11.50 2.00 -20.56
N PHE A 376 -12.51 1.24 -20.13
CA PHE A 376 -13.87 1.31 -20.64
C PHE A 376 -14.86 2.05 -19.73
N CYS A 377 -14.41 2.62 -18.61
CA CYS A 377 -15.29 3.42 -17.76
C CYS A 377 -15.59 4.80 -18.36
N ARG A 378 -16.55 5.51 -17.75
CA ARG A 378 -16.93 6.89 -18.11
C ARG A 378 -15.74 7.86 -18.13
N TYR A 379 -14.75 7.63 -17.27
CA TYR A 379 -13.55 8.45 -17.15
C TYR A 379 -12.36 7.86 -17.90
N SER A 380 -12.59 7.15 -19.01
CA SER A 380 -11.53 6.50 -19.81
C SER A 380 -10.33 7.43 -20.10
N PRO A 381 -9.08 6.96 -19.95
CA PRO A 381 -7.88 7.75 -20.24
C PRO A 381 -7.81 8.35 -21.64
N ILE A 382 -8.29 7.64 -22.67
CA ILE A 382 -8.18 8.09 -24.07
C ILE A 382 -9.19 9.20 -24.43
N THR A 383 -10.30 9.30 -23.70
CA THR A 383 -11.34 10.33 -23.95
C THR A 383 -11.32 11.41 -22.89
N PHE A 384 -11.46 11.04 -21.62
CA PHE A 384 -11.48 11.96 -20.49
C PHE A 384 -10.06 12.38 -20.10
N GLY A 385 -9.13 11.43 -19.95
CA GLY A 385 -7.77 11.69 -19.46
C GLY A 385 -6.96 12.63 -20.37
N VAL A 386 -6.99 12.37 -21.68
CA VAL A 386 -6.37 13.23 -22.72
C VAL A 386 -6.88 14.67 -22.66
N LYS A 387 -8.15 14.88 -22.30
CA LYS A 387 -8.75 16.22 -22.16
C LYS A 387 -8.45 16.87 -20.81
N SER A 388 -8.39 16.09 -19.73
CA SER A 388 -8.32 16.60 -18.36
C SER A 388 -6.90 16.86 -17.85
N ILE A 389 -5.89 16.08 -18.27
CA ILE A 389 -4.51 16.19 -17.77
C ILE A 389 -3.63 16.92 -18.79
N ASN A 390 -3.42 16.27 -19.92
CA ASN A 390 -2.85 16.73 -21.19
C ASN A 390 -2.79 15.51 -22.13
N PRO A 391 -2.61 15.69 -23.46
CA PRO A 391 -2.62 14.57 -24.39
C PRO A 391 -1.55 13.51 -24.14
N LEU A 392 -0.31 13.90 -23.82
CA LEU A 392 0.80 12.96 -23.66
C LEU A 392 0.61 12.10 -22.40
N THR A 393 0.32 12.71 -21.25
CA THR A 393 0.04 11.98 -20.01
C THR A 393 -1.23 11.13 -20.13
N GLY A 394 -2.28 11.65 -20.77
CA GLY A 394 -3.49 10.88 -21.05
C GLY A 394 -3.20 9.62 -21.88
N LEU A 395 -2.30 9.72 -22.86
CA LEU A 395 -1.81 8.59 -23.63
C LEU A 395 -0.96 7.62 -22.81
N CYS A 396 -0.13 8.08 -21.87
CA CYS A 396 0.58 7.20 -20.93
C CYS A 396 -0.40 6.38 -20.09
N TYR A 397 -1.42 7.02 -19.51
CA TYR A 397 -2.47 6.30 -18.78
C TYR A 397 -3.27 5.35 -19.69
N ALA A 398 -3.54 5.75 -20.93
CA ALA A 398 -4.20 4.87 -21.89
C ALA A 398 -3.32 3.66 -22.24
N HIS A 399 -2.02 3.84 -22.40
CA HIS A 399 -1.08 2.74 -22.66
C HIS A 399 -1.21 1.64 -21.60
N TYR A 400 -1.19 2.00 -20.31
CA TYR A 400 -1.42 1.07 -19.22
C TYR A 400 -2.82 0.46 -19.24
N ALA A 401 -3.86 1.29 -19.31
CA ALA A 401 -5.24 0.82 -19.23
C ALA A 401 -5.58 -0.18 -20.36
N PHE A 402 -5.01 0.02 -21.55
CA PHE A 402 -5.21 -0.83 -22.72
C PHE A 402 -4.14 -1.91 -22.91
N TRP A 403 -3.12 -1.99 -22.03
CA TRP A 403 -2.07 -3.02 -22.10
C TRP A 403 -2.62 -4.44 -22.28
N PRO A 404 -3.67 -4.88 -21.56
CA PRO A 404 -4.20 -6.23 -21.70
C PRO A 404 -4.75 -6.56 -23.10
N ILE A 405 -5.18 -5.56 -23.88
CA ILE A 405 -5.71 -5.76 -25.23
C ILE A 405 -4.62 -6.29 -26.18
N TRP A 406 -3.34 -6.04 -25.90
CA TRP A 406 -2.22 -6.58 -26.68
C TRP A 406 -2.22 -8.11 -26.77
N SER A 407 -2.83 -8.80 -25.81
CA SER A 407 -3.03 -10.25 -25.88
C SER A 407 -3.71 -10.68 -27.19
N ILE A 408 -4.68 -9.93 -27.71
CA ILE A 408 -5.42 -10.27 -28.93
C ILE A 408 -4.52 -10.28 -30.19
N PRO A 409 -3.88 -9.15 -30.59
CA PRO A 409 -3.03 -9.14 -31.77
C PRO A 409 -1.78 -10.03 -31.59
N ILE A 410 -1.24 -10.16 -30.36
CA ILE A 410 -0.12 -11.07 -30.09
C ILE A 410 -0.54 -12.52 -30.30
N THR A 411 -1.70 -12.95 -29.80
CA THR A 411 -2.21 -14.30 -30.01
C THR A 411 -2.45 -14.55 -31.50
N ILE A 412 -3.08 -13.61 -32.22
CA ILE A 412 -3.26 -13.74 -33.68
C ILE A 412 -1.89 -13.91 -34.36
N TYR A 413 -0.97 -12.99 -34.11
CA TYR A 413 0.38 -13.02 -34.69
C TYR A 413 1.13 -14.31 -34.36
N ALA A 414 0.93 -14.87 -33.16
CA ALA A 414 1.55 -16.11 -32.72
C ALA A 414 0.97 -17.37 -33.38
N PHE A 415 -0.19 -17.31 -34.04
CA PHE A 415 -0.81 -18.46 -34.74
C PHE A 415 -0.83 -18.32 -36.26
N VAL A 416 -0.79 -17.10 -36.81
CA VAL A 416 -0.80 -16.88 -38.27
C VAL A 416 0.32 -17.64 -39.00
N PRO A 417 1.60 -17.62 -38.56
CA PRO A 417 2.67 -18.33 -39.24
C PRO A 417 2.50 -19.84 -39.29
N GLN A 418 2.02 -20.45 -38.20
CA GLN A 418 1.81 -21.89 -38.08
C GLN A 418 0.65 -22.33 -38.96
N LEU A 419 -0.44 -21.56 -38.99
CA LEU A 419 -1.56 -21.82 -39.89
C LEU A 419 -1.15 -21.68 -41.35
N ALA A 420 -0.38 -20.65 -41.69
CA ALA A 420 0.13 -20.47 -43.05
C ALA A 420 1.05 -21.63 -43.47
N LEU A 421 1.92 -22.10 -42.57
CA LEU A 421 2.79 -23.26 -42.80
C LEU A 421 1.98 -24.53 -43.05
N LEU A 422 0.99 -24.83 -42.20
CA LEU A 422 0.14 -26.02 -42.35
C LEU A 422 -0.70 -26.00 -43.63
N ASN A 423 -1.12 -24.83 -44.08
CA ASN A 423 -1.94 -24.66 -45.28
C ASN A 423 -1.11 -24.38 -46.56
N CYS A 424 0.23 -24.43 -46.48
CA CYS A 424 1.12 -24.06 -47.58
C CYS A 424 0.80 -22.68 -48.19
N ALA A 425 0.26 -21.76 -47.38
CA ALA A 425 -0.15 -20.43 -47.79
C ALA A 425 0.98 -19.43 -47.58
N SER A 426 1.13 -18.48 -48.51
CA SER A 426 2.10 -17.40 -48.37
C SER A 426 1.48 -16.26 -47.55
N ILE A 427 2.12 -15.88 -46.44
CA ILE A 427 1.66 -14.78 -45.57
C ILE A 427 1.88 -13.41 -46.24
N PHE A 428 2.97 -13.30 -47.00
CA PHE A 428 3.35 -12.09 -47.69
C PHE A 428 3.26 -12.29 -49.21
N PRO A 429 2.87 -11.26 -49.97
CA PRO A 429 2.86 -11.34 -51.42
C PRO A 429 4.27 -11.65 -51.93
N LYS A 430 4.36 -12.49 -52.98
CA LYS A 430 5.62 -12.71 -53.68
C LYS A 430 6.08 -11.39 -54.29
N VAL A 431 7.29 -10.96 -53.95
CA VAL A 431 7.89 -9.75 -54.52
C VAL A 431 8.16 -10.01 -56.00
N CYS A 432 7.48 -9.27 -56.87
CA CYS A 432 7.86 -9.18 -58.27
C CYS A 432 8.95 -8.11 -58.39
N PRO A 433 10.12 -8.39 -59.02
CA PRO A 433 11.12 -7.35 -59.24
C PRO A 433 10.49 -6.16 -59.96
N SER A 434 10.72 -4.95 -59.47
CA SER A 434 10.25 -3.75 -60.17
C SER A 434 10.84 -3.77 -61.59
N ARG A 435 10.01 -3.50 -62.62
CA ARG A 435 10.45 -3.45 -64.03
C ARG A 435 11.66 -2.54 -64.30
N ARG A 436 12.10 -1.73 -63.33
CA ARG A 436 13.29 -0.87 -63.42
C ARG A 436 14.62 -1.61 -63.33
N SER A 437 14.69 -2.86 -62.88
CA SER A 437 15.96 -3.63 -62.84
C SER A 437 16.24 -4.46 -64.10
N LEU A 438 15.29 -4.54 -65.04
CA LEU A 438 15.46 -5.28 -66.31
C LEU A 438 16.00 -4.40 -67.46
N ALA A 439 16.08 -3.08 -67.27
CA ALA A 439 16.58 -2.15 -68.28
C ALA A 439 18.10 -1.88 -68.20
N SER A 440 18.82 -2.55 -67.29
CA SER A 440 20.29 -2.45 -67.18
C SER A 440 21.03 -3.73 -67.59
N GLN A 441 20.35 -4.65 -68.27
CA GLN A 441 20.93 -5.90 -68.80
C GLN A 441 20.56 -6.18 -70.27
N LEU A 442 20.13 -5.15 -71.01
CA LEU A 442 20.11 -5.11 -72.48
C LEU A 442 21.00 -3.95 -72.92
#